data_AF-A0A1I4UP48-F1
#
_entry.id   AF-A0A1I4UP48-F1
#
_cell.length_a   1.000
_cell.length_b   1.000
_cell.length_c   1.000
_cell.angle_alpha   90.00
_cell.angle_beta   90.00
_cell.angle_gamma   90.00
#
_symmetry.space_group_name_H-M   'P 1'
#
loop_
_entity.id
_entity.type
_entity.pdbx_description
1 polymer ?
#
loop_
_entity_poly.entity_id
_entity_poly.type
_entity_poly.pdbx_seq_one_letter_code
_entity_poly.pdbx_strand_id
1 'polypeptide(L)'
;MPAVGVCGLRREYLRLGSGELAAAAVFAAVAARLAGWTGPALWAALTPLLVILVHAGCYWLLARRRLPGGRMGPREAAAHRTVRAVSAGLLAAGLAGVLLRWPGPPGAALLCLGVWGFAVAEYVNYHVVRLAYPPSRWLRGVRRRSTPRLVRDLRAAGGTRPRGRDGLRS
;
A
#
# COMPACT_ATOMS: atom_id res chain seq x y z
N MET A 1 18.25 26.52 1.85
CA MET A 1 16.94 26.34 2.51
C MET A 1 16.82 24.94 3.10
N PRO A 2 16.90 24.69 4.43
CA PRO A 2 16.66 23.30 4.87
C PRO A 2 15.88 23.03 6.17
N ALA A 3 15.83 23.91 7.18
CA ALA A 3 15.32 23.50 8.51
C ALA A 3 13.79 23.23 8.54
N VAL A 4 13.00 24.07 7.86
CA VAL A 4 11.53 23.97 7.83
C VAL A 4 11.06 22.71 7.09
N GLY A 5 11.80 22.29 6.05
CA GLY A 5 11.48 21.08 5.28
C GLY A 5 11.71 19.78 6.04
N VAL A 6 12.75 19.71 6.89
CA VAL A 6 13.07 18.51 7.68
C VAL A 6 12.05 18.27 8.79
N CYS A 7 11.59 19.33 9.47
CA CYS A 7 10.52 19.24 10.48
C CYS A 7 9.19 18.76 9.87
N GLY A 8 8.86 19.23 8.67
CA GLY A 8 7.70 18.76 7.91
C GLY A 8 7.76 17.27 7.60
N LEU A 9 8.87 16.80 7.03
CA LEU A 9 9.09 15.38 6.71
C LEU A 9 9.07 14.47 7.95
N ARG A 10 9.67 14.91 9.07
CA ARG A 10 9.64 14.14 10.33
C ARG A 10 8.21 13.95 10.86
N ARG A 11 7.35 14.97 10.73
CA ARG A 11 5.95 14.91 11.13
C ARG A 11 5.12 14.02 10.21
N GLU A 12 5.41 14.03 8.91
CA GLU A 12 4.76 13.16 7.94
C GLU A 12 5.08 11.68 8.20
N TYR A 13 6.35 11.34 8.41
CA TYR A 13 6.75 9.95 8.73
C TYR A 13 6.14 9.45 10.05
N LEU A 14 5.99 10.33 11.03
CA LEU A 14 5.25 10.02 12.25
C LEU A 14 3.80 9.67 11.94
N ARG A 15 3.10 10.53 11.19
CA ARG A 15 1.68 10.33 10.86
C ARG A 15 1.43 9.06 10.08
N LEU A 16 2.30 8.76 9.10
CA LEU A 16 2.26 7.51 8.35
C LEU A 16 2.47 6.33 9.29
N GLY A 17 3.59 6.32 10.03
CA GLY A 17 3.92 5.22 10.94
C GLY A 17 2.84 4.94 12.00
N SER A 18 2.30 6.00 12.64
CA SER A 18 1.21 5.86 13.60
C SER A 18 -0.10 5.42 12.94
N GLY A 19 -0.35 5.85 11.71
CA GLY A 19 -1.56 5.48 10.95
C GLY A 19 -1.60 3.99 10.65
N GLU A 20 -0.47 3.43 10.18
CA GLU A 20 -0.36 1.98 9.90
C GLU A 20 -0.55 1.13 11.17
N LEU A 21 0.05 1.53 12.28
CA LEU A 21 -0.10 0.82 13.56
C LEU A 21 -1.52 0.92 14.12
N ALA A 22 -2.16 2.09 14.00
CA ALA A 22 -3.56 2.27 14.38
C ALA A 22 -4.48 1.41 13.50
N ALA A 23 -4.24 1.37 12.19
CA ALA A 23 -5.00 0.52 11.26
C ALA A 23 -4.85 -0.96 11.62
N ALA A 24 -3.63 -1.43 11.90
CA ALA A 24 -3.38 -2.80 12.35
C ALA A 24 -4.15 -3.13 13.63
N ALA A 25 -4.14 -2.24 14.63
CA ALA A 25 -4.88 -2.42 15.88
C ALA A 25 -6.41 -2.48 15.64
N VAL A 26 -6.94 -1.60 14.80
CA VAL A 26 -8.37 -1.58 14.44
C VAL A 26 -8.76 -2.87 13.72
N PHE A 27 -7.99 -3.33 12.73
CA PHE A 27 -8.28 -4.57 12.03
C PHE A 27 -8.24 -5.79 12.96
N ALA A 28 -7.25 -5.87 13.85
CA ALA A 28 -7.17 -6.92 14.86
C ALA A 28 -8.38 -6.92 15.81
N ALA A 29 -8.79 -5.74 16.29
CA ALA A 29 -9.96 -5.60 17.16
C ALA A 29 -11.26 -6.00 16.45
N VAL A 30 -11.46 -5.55 15.20
CA VAL A 30 -12.63 -5.91 14.40
C VAL A 30 -12.67 -7.41 14.14
N ALA A 31 -11.55 -8.03 13.80
CA ALA A 31 -11.50 -9.48 13.55
C ALA A 31 -11.77 -10.31 14.81
N ALA A 32 -11.28 -9.88 15.98
CA ALA A 32 -11.63 -10.52 17.25
C ALA A 32 -13.15 -10.52 17.48
N ARG A 33 -13.85 -9.42 17.13
CA ARG A 33 -15.31 -9.34 17.23
C ARG A 33 -16.05 -10.22 16.22
N LEU A 34 -15.44 -10.47 15.06
CA LEU A 34 -16.02 -11.28 13.97
C LEU A 34 -15.60 -12.76 14.02
N ALA A 35 -14.76 -13.16 14.98
CA ALA A 35 -14.19 -14.51 15.06
C ALA A 35 -15.26 -15.61 15.20
N GLY A 36 -16.37 -15.34 15.89
CA GLY A 36 -17.47 -16.29 16.02
C GLY A 36 -18.21 -16.56 14.70
N TRP A 37 -18.24 -15.59 13.79
CA TRP A 37 -18.92 -15.71 12.49
C TRP A 37 -18.01 -16.27 11.39
N THR A 38 -16.74 -15.86 11.40
CA THR A 38 -15.75 -16.20 10.36
C THR A 38 -14.88 -17.41 10.71
N GLY A 39 -14.86 -17.81 11.99
CA GLY A 39 -13.99 -18.85 12.49
C GLY A 39 -12.49 -18.49 12.34
N PRO A 40 -11.61 -19.49 12.29
CA PRO A 40 -10.16 -19.26 12.19
C PRO A 40 -9.70 -18.75 10.81
N ALA A 41 -10.55 -18.81 9.78
CA ALA A 41 -10.21 -18.37 8.42
C ALA A 41 -9.86 -16.88 8.35
N LEU A 42 -10.58 -16.04 9.09
CA LEU A 42 -10.32 -14.61 9.11
C LEU A 42 -8.93 -14.30 9.67
N TRP A 43 -8.50 -15.01 10.71
CA TRP A 43 -7.15 -14.86 11.26
C TRP A 43 -6.06 -15.32 10.29
N ALA A 44 -6.32 -16.38 9.52
CA ALA A 44 -5.41 -16.81 8.46
C ALA A 44 -5.26 -15.74 7.36
N ALA A 45 -6.36 -15.10 6.96
CA ALA A 45 -6.35 -13.99 6.01
C ALA A 45 -5.70 -12.71 6.58
N LEU A 46 -5.97 -12.40 7.85
CA LEU A 46 -5.60 -11.14 8.48
C LEU A 46 -4.15 -11.11 8.97
N THR A 47 -3.61 -12.23 9.45
CA THR A 47 -2.24 -12.31 9.96
C THR A 47 -1.19 -11.73 8.99
N PRO A 48 -1.14 -12.10 7.69
CA PRO A 48 -0.19 -11.49 6.77
C PRO A 48 -0.37 -9.98 6.63
N LEU A 49 -1.63 -9.48 6.60
CA LEU A 49 -1.91 -8.05 6.55
C LEU A 49 -1.35 -7.32 7.78
N LEU A 50 -1.61 -7.83 8.99
CA LEU A 50 -1.12 -7.21 10.22
C LEU A 50 0.41 -7.13 10.25
N VAL A 51 1.09 -8.20 9.83
CA VAL A 51 2.55 -8.23 9.76
C VAL A 51 3.08 -7.16 8.80
N ILE A 52 2.45 -7.02 7.62
CA ILE A 52 2.84 -6.00 6.63
C ILE A 52 2.63 -4.59 7.19
N LEU A 53 1.47 -4.30 7.80
CA LEU A 53 1.17 -2.98 8.37
C LEU A 53 2.09 -2.63 9.54
N VAL A 54 2.34 -3.56 10.46
CA VAL A 54 3.26 -3.35 11.59
C VAL A 54 4.67 -3.10 11.07
N HIS A 55 5.13 -3.88 10.10
CA HIS A 55 6.44 -3.66 9.50
C HIS A 55 6.55 -2.28 8.82
N ALA A 56 5.55 -1.89 8.04
CA ALA A 56 5.47 -0.57 7.40
C ALA A 56 5.49 0.55 8.45
N GLY A 57 4.69 0.42 9.51
CA GLY A 57 4.65 1.37 10.63
C GLY A 57 6.01 1.54 11.29
N CYS A 58 6.66 0.43 11.66
CA CYS A 58 8.01 0.43 12.23
C CYS A 58 9.04 1.04 11.28
N TYR A 59 8.96 0.73 9.98
CA TYR A 59 9.86 1.28 8.97
C TYR A 59 9.81 2.80 8.94
N TRP A 60 8.61 3.41 8.89
CA TRP A 60 8.44 4.87 8.84
C TRP A 60 8.95 5.56 10.11
N LEU A 61 8.68 4.97 11.28
CA LEU A 61 9.15 5.50 12.56
C LEU A 61 10.68 5.48 12.69
N LEU A 62 11.32 4.42 12.18
CA LEU A 62 12.78 4.31 12.13
C LEU A 62 13.39 5.22 11.06
N ALA A 63 12.75 5.35 9.89
CA ALA A 63 13.20 6.23 8.81
C ALA A 63 13.31 7.69 9.23
N ARG A 64 12.47 8.14 10.17
CA ARG A 64 12.54 9.47 10.77
C ARG A 64 13.87 9.77 11.46
N ARG A 65 14.51 8.75 12.05
CA ARG A 65 15.81 8.91 12.74
C ARG A 65 16.96 9.17 11.77
N ARG A 66 16.80 8.74 10.51
CA ARG A 66 17.80 8.89 9.44
C ARG A 66 17.75 10.26 8.75
N LEU A 67 16.88 11.18 9.19
CA LEU A 67 16.79 12.53 8.60
C LEU A 67 17.73 13.53 9.30
N PRO A 68 18.46 14.37 8.54
CA PRO A 68 18.48 14.49 7.08
C PRO A 68 19.61 13.70 6.39
N GLY A 69 19.28 12.94 5.33
CA GLY A 69 20.27 12.39 4.39
C GLY A 69 20.88 11.02 4.73
N GLY A 70 20.49 10.37 5.83
CA GLY A 70 20.94 9.03 6.19
C GLY A 70 20.49 8.00 5.16
N ARG A 71 21.45 7.29 4.55
CA ARG A 71 21.20 6.21 3.58
C ARG A 71 20.93 4.91 4.33
N MET A 72 20.12 4.05 3.72
CA MET A 72 19.84 2.73 4.26
C MET A 72 21.10 1.88 4.26
N GLY A 73 21.48 1.33 5.42
CA GLY A 73 22.68 0.50 5.55
C GLY A 73 22.48 -0.91 4.94
N PRO A 74 23.57 -1.65 4.67
CA PRO A 74 23.48 -3.00 4.10
C PRO A 74 22.70 -3.99 4.98
N ARG A 75 22.78 -3.85 6.32
CA ARG A 75 22.00 -4.65 7.28
C ARG A 75 20.50 -4.38 7.17
N GLU A 76 20.11 -3.12 6.99
CA GLU A 76 18.70 -2.74 6.83
C GLU A 76 18.14 -3.24 5.48
N ALA A 77 18.95 -3.18 4.41
CA ALA A 77 18.58 -3.75 3.12
C ALA A 77 18.41 -5.29 3.19
N ALA A 78 19.27 -5.99 3.93
CA ALA A 78 19.13 -7.42 4.19
C ALA A 78 17.85 -7.72 4.98
N ALA A 79 17.59 -6.99 6.07
CA ALA A 79 16.37 -7.12 6.85
C ALA A 79 15.10 -6.91 6.00
N HIS A 80 15.09 -5.90 5.12
CA HIS A 80 13.97 -5.66 4.22
C HIS A 80 13.75 -6.81 3.22
N ARG A 81 14.82 -7.41 2.69
CA ARG A 81 14.70 -8.61 1.83
C ARG A 81 14.13 -9.81 2.59
N THR A 82 14.60 -10.04 3.82
CA THR A 82 14.07 -11.10 4.68
C THR A 82 12.59 -10.88 4.95
N VAL A 83 12.20 -9.66 5.33
CA VAL A 83 10.78 -9.36 5.58
C VAL A 83 9.95 -9.55 4.31
N ARG A 84 10.42 -9.11 3.14
CA ARG A 84 9.73 -9.37 1.87
C ARG A 84 9.50 -10.86 1.62
N ALA A 85 10.49 -11.70 1.88
CA ALA A 85 10.37 -13.15 1.70
C ALA A 85 9.40 -13.76 2.72
N VAL A 86 9.52 -13.37 3.99
CA VAL A 86 8.63 -13.80 5.08
C VAL A 86 7.18 -13.40 4.79
N SER A 87 6.92 -12.16 4.38
CA SER A 87 5.58 -11.68 4.05
C SER A 87 4.96 -12.43 2.87
N ALA A 88 5.76 -12.78 1.85
CA ALA A 88 5.28 -13.62 0.75
C ALA A 88 4.90 -15.03 1.24
N GLY A 89 5.74 -15.63 2.08
CA GLY A 89 5.44 -16.92 2.72
C GLY A 89 4.17 -16.87 3.57
N LEU A 90 3.99 -15.80 4.36
CA LEU A 90 2.80 -15.57 5.16
C LEU A 90 1.53 -15.37 4.32
N LEU A 91 1.63 -14.72 3.15
CA LEU A 91 0.49 -14.60 2.24
C LEU A 91 0.07 -15.96 1.68
N ALA A 92 1.03 -16.79 1.28
CA ALA A 92 0.75 -18.14 0.80
C ALA A 92 0.15 -19.01 1.92
N ALA A 93 0.76 -18.99 3.11
CA ALA A 93 0.25 -19.71 4.28
C ALA A 93 -1.14 -19.21 4.71
N GLY A 94 -1.37 -17.90 4.65
CA GLY A 94 -2.66 -17.28 4.95
C GLY A 94 -3.75 -17.72 3.98
N LEU A 95 -3.45 -17.75 2.67
CA LEU A 95 -4.39 -18.28 1.67
C LEU A 95 -4.69 -19.75 1.93
N ALA A 96 -3.65 -20.57 2.13
CA ALA A 96 -3.82 -21.99 2.45
C ALA A 96 -4.68 -22.17 3.71
N GLY A 97 -4.47 -21.37 4.75
CA GLY A 97 -5.27 -21.37 5.96
C GLY A 97 -6.75 -21.02 5.72
N VAL A 98 -7.04 -20.03 4.86
CA VAL A 98 -8.42 -19.71 4.44
C VAL A 98 -9.06 -20.89 3.70
N LEU A 99 -8.33 -21.51 2.77
CA LEU A 99 -8.84 -22.63 1.97
C LEU A 99 -9.08 -23.89 2.82
N LEU A 100 -8.15 -24.22 3.72
CA LEU A 100 -8.27 -25.38 4.61
C LEU A 100 -9.33 -25.21 5.69
N ARG A 101 -9.63 -23.97 6.06
CA ARG A 101 -10.60 -23.63 7.11
C ARG A 101 -11.79 -22.85 6.55
N TRP A 102 -12.21 -23.21 5.35
CA TRP A 102 -13.19 -22.47 4.58
C TRP A 102 -14.44 -22.14 5.40
N PRO A 103 -14.85 -20.86 5.50
CA PRO A 103 -16.02 -20.49 6.27
C PRO A 103 -17.29 -20.88 5.51
N GLY A 104 -18.25 -21.48 6.23
CA GLY A 104 -19.53 -21.94 5.65
C GLY A 104 -20.37 -20.81 5.04
N PRO A 105 -20.60 -19.69 5.74
CA PRO A 105 -21.38 -18.58 5.19
C PRO A 105 -20.66 -17.89 4.01
N PRO A 106 -21.34 -17.66 2.87
CA PRO A 106 -20.71 -17.06 1.68
C PRO A 106 -20.22 -15.63 1.94
N GLY A 107 -20.92 -14.86 2.77
CA GLY A 107 -20.47 -13.52 3.19
C GLY A 107 -19.18 -13.55 3.99
N ALA A 108 -18.98 -14.58 4.83
CA ALA A 108 -17.75 -14.76 5.60
C ALA A 108 -16.58 -15.17 4.69
N ALA A 109 -16.83 -16.02 3.69
CA ALA A 109 -15.83 -16.38 2.69
C ALA A 109 -15.37 -15.17 1.88
N LEU A 110 -16.32 -14.36 1.39
CA LEU A 110 -16.01 -13.14 0.65
C LEU A 110 -15.22 -12.14 1.49
N LEU A 111 -15.57 -11.98 2.77
CA LEU A 111 -14.81 -11.14 3.69
C LEU A 111 -13.36 -11.65 3.85
N CYS A 112 -13.17 -12.95 4.10
CA CYS A 112 -11.83 -13.53 4.28
C CYS A 112 -10.97 -13.36 3.02
N LEU A 113 -11.53 -13.64 1.84
CA LEU A 113 -10.84 -13.43 0.56
C LEU A 113 -10.55 -11.95 0.29
N GLY A 114 -11.47 -11.05 0.64
CA GLY A 114 -11.28 -9.60 0.53
C GLY A 114 -10.15 -9.10 1.42
N VAL A 115 -10.09 -9.54 2.68
CA VAL A 115 -9.01 -9.22 3.63
C VAL A 115 -7.67 -9.77 3.12
N TRP A 116 -7.64 -11.02 2.65
CA TRP A 116 -6.43 -11.59 2.08
C TRP A 116 -5.98 -10.85 0.81
N GLY A 117 -6.91 -10.52 -0.09
CA GLY A 117 -6.63 -9.74 -1.29
C GLY A 117 -6.11 -8.34 -0.97
N PHE A 118 -6.63 -7.70 0.08
CA PHE A 118 -6.10 -6.45 0.59
C PHE A 118 -4.67 -6.61 1.14
N ALA A 119 -4.37 -7.71 1.84
CA ALA A 119 -3.01 -8.05 2.27
C ALA A 119 -2.05 -8.18 1.08
N VAL A 120 -2.48 -8.81 -0.01
CA VAL A 120 -1.69 -8.89 -1.26
C VAL A 120 -1.46 -7.50 -1.84
N ALA A 121 -2.50 -6.66 -1.89
CA ALA A 121 -2.37 -5.28 -2.39
C ALA A 121 -1.33 -4.49 -1.58
N GLU A 122 -1.35 -4.59 -0.25
CA GLU A 122 -0.37 -3.96 0.63
C GLU A 122 1.04 -4.54 0.45
N TYR A 123 1.17 -5.85 0.28
CA TYR A 123 2.46 -6.47 -0.04
C TYR A 123 3.05 -5.93 -1.34
N VAL A 124 2.22 -5.84 -2.40
CA VAL A 124 2.64 -5.31 -3.70
C VAL A 124 3.04 -3.84 -3.55
N ASN A 125 2.26 -3.05 -2.83
CA ASN A 125 2.51 -1.63 -2.55
C ASN A 125 3.87 -1.41 -1.86
N TYR A 126 4.14 -2.16 -0.79
CA TYR A 126 5.33 -1.98 0.02
C TYR A 126 6.59 -2.68 -0.52
N HIS A 127 6.45 -3.85 -1.17
CA HIS A 127 7.60 -4.70 -1.51
C HIS A 127 7.87 -4.91 -3.01
N VAL A 128 6.89 -4.74 -3.90
CA VAL A 128 7.03 -5.06 -5.33
C VAL A 128 7.08 -3.82 -6.22
N VAL A 129 6.05 -2.95 -6.14
CA VAL A 129 5.89 -1.82 -7.08
C VAL A 129 6.81 -0.64 -6.77
N ARG A 130 7.55 -0.66 -5.65
CA ARG A 130 8.58 0.36 -5.34
C ARG A 130 8.05 1.80 -5.51
N LEU A 131 6.93 2.12 -4.86
CA LEU A 131 6.56 3.52 -4.56
C LEU A 131 7.57 4.19 -3.59
N ALA A 132 8.48 3.41 -3.02
CA ALA A 132 9.56 3.86 -2.15
C ALA A 132 10.79 4.35 -2.94
N TYR A 133 10.71 5.55 -3.52
CA TYR A 133 11.78 6.55 -3.64
C TYR A 133 11.15 7.92 -3.95
N PRO A 134 11.82 9.03 -3.61
CA PRO A 134 11.90 9.70 -2.31
C PRO A 134 10.57 10.38 -1.89
N PRO A 135 10.36 10.65 -0.59
CA PRO A 135 9.15 11.32 -0.07
C PRO A 135 8.82 12.67 -0.74
N SER A 136 9.81 13.33 -1.35
CA SER A 136 9.65 14.63 -2.04
C SER A 136 8.90 14.58 -3.38
N ARG A 137 8.66 13.39 -3.96
CA ARG A 137 7.90 13.23 -5.22
C ARG A 137 6.51 12.60 -5.04
N TRP A 138 6.28 11.84 -3.98
CA TRP A 138 5.04 11.08 -3.75
C TRP A 138 3.83 11.94 -3.34
N LEU A 139 4.03 12.99 -2.52
CA LEU A 139 2.95 13.91 -2.13
C LEU A 139 2.26 14.63 -3.30
N ARG A 140 2.93 14.74 -4.45
CA ARG A 140 2.33 15.28 -5.69
C ARG A 140 1.58 14.24 -6.52
N GLY A 141 1.84 12.95 -6.30
CA GLY A 141 1.23 11.84 -7.05
C GLY A 141 -0.06 11.32 -6.41
N VAL A 142 -0.06 11.08 -5.10
CA VAL A 142 -1.14 10.29 -4.46
C VAL A 142 -2.33 11.13 -3.98
N ARG A 143 -2.19 12.46 -3.88
CA ARG A 143 -3.34 13.36 -3.67
C ARG A 143 -4.11 13.69 -4.95
N ARG A 144 -3.63 13.25 -6.12
CA ARG A 144 -4.39 13.25 -7.38
C ARG A 144 -5.00 11.87 -7.55
N ARG A 145 -6.26 11.73 -7.08
CA ARG A 145 -7.20 10.79 -7.69
C ARG A 145 -7.01 10.84 -9.20
N SER A 146 -6.73 9.68 -9.77
CA SER A 146 -6.58 9.43 -11.19
C SER A 146 -7.69 10.11 -12.00
N THR A 147 -7.34 11.18 -12.71
CA THR A 147 -7.68 11.23 -14.12
C THR A 147 -6.35 11.09 -14.84
N PRO A 148 -6.03 9.90 -15.39
CA PRO A 148 -4.81 9.70 -16.16
C PRO A 148 -4.74 10.76 -17.28
N ARG A 149 -3.61 11.44 -17.43
CA ARG A 149 -3.40 12.40 -18.53
C ARG A 149 -3.66 11.74 -19.90
N LEU A 150 -3.35 10.45 -20.01
CA LEU A 150 -3.67 9.61 -21.16
C LEU A 150 -5.17 9.56 -21.52
N VAL A 151 -6.07 9.55 -20.52
CA VAL A 151 -7.53 9.59 -20.74
C VAL A 151 -8.00 10.99 -21.12
N ARG A 152 -7.31 12.04 -20.68
CA ARG A 152 -7.56 13.41 -21.13
C ARG A 152 -7.09 13.62 -22.58
N ASP A 153 -5.97 13.03 -22.96
CA ASP A 153 -5.42 13.13 -24.33
C ASP A 153 -6.25 12.32 -25.33
N LEU A 154 -6.76 11.15 -24.95
CA LEU A 154 -7.66 10.34 -25.79
C LEU A 154 -9.01 11.03 -26.05
N ARG A 155 -9.54 11.78 -25.07
CA ARG A 155 -10.78 12.58 -25.26
C ARG A 155 -10.57 13.82 -26.12
N ALA A 156 -9.36 14.41 -26.11
CA ALA A 156 -9.00 15.52 -26.98
C ALA A 156 -8.78 15.04 -28.43
N ALA A 157 -8.25 13.84 -28.63
CA ALA A 157 -8.03 13.24 -29.95
C ALA A 157 -9.33 12.71 -30.61
N GLY A 158 -10.32 12.28 -29.80
CA GLY A 158 -11.65 11.88 -30.28
C GLY A 158 -12.55 13.05 -30.71
N GLY A 159 -12.16 14.29 -30.41
CA GLY A 159 -12.79 15.51 -30.92
C GLY A 159 -12.28 15.83 -32.33
N THR A 160 -12.61 14.99 -33.29
CA THR A 160 -12.34 15.21 -34.72
C THR A 160 -13.06 16.48 -35.18
N ARG A 161 -12.35 17.60 -35.25
CA ARG A 161 -12.71 18.68 -36.18
C ARG A 161 -12.39 18.20 -37.59
N PRO A 162 -13.33 18.25 -38.55
CA PRO A 162 -13.00 18.06 -39.95
C PRO A 162 -12.04 19.17 -40.38
N ARG A 163 -10.88 18.79 -40.94
CA ARG A 163 -10.03 19.67 -41.73
C ARG A 163 -10.77 20.00 -43.03
N GLY A 164 -11.26 21.22 -43.15
CA GLY A 164 -11.47 21.89 -44.43
C GLY A 164 -10.18 22.60 -44.83
N ARG A 165 -9.59 22.14 -45.93
CA ARG A 165 -8.39 22.67 -46.60
C ARG A 165 -8.80 23.85 -47.50
N ASP A 166 -7.78 24.53 -48.02
CA ASP A 166 -7.80 25.48 -49.16
C ASP A 166 -7.98 26.96 -48.76
N GLY A 167 -7.21 27.93 -49.25
CA GLY A 167 -6.09 27.93 -50.19
C GLY A 167 -5.35 29.27 -50.06
N LEU A 168 -4.06 29.29 -50.38
CA LEU A 168 -3.48 30.10 -51.46
C LEU A 168 -4.00 31.54 -51.57
N ARG A 169 -3.10 32.49 -51.29
CA ARG A 169 -2.78 33.76 -51.99
C ARG A 169 -2.05 34.66 -50.98
N SER A 170 -0.74 34.91 -51.12
CA SER A 170 -0.11 35.91 -52.02
C SER A 170 -0.71 37.29 -51.82
#